data_AF-A0A2V5ND51-F1
#
_entry.id   AF-A0A2V5ND51-F1
#
_cell.length_a   1.000
_cell.length_b   1.000
_cell.length_c   1.000
_cell.angle_alpha   90.00
_cell.angle_beta   90.00
_cell.angle_gamma   90.00
#
_symmetry.space_group_name_H-M   'P 1'
#
loop_
_entity.id
_entity.type
_entity.pdbx_description
1 polymer ?
#
loop_
_entity_poly.entity_id
_entity_poly.type
_entity_poly.pdbx_seq_one_letter_code
_entity_poly.pdbx_strand_id
1 'polypeptide(L)'
;MRRIFVLSVSLLATSGFAVEWKVMHEQDGDYVSFANVAQFYQFPNYTRVNGGVALRSDQRGIRAESGRSELFINGVRFFTSFPILNNGSDNLISAMDVIKIIEPVLRPSRITGAQPVETIVLDPGHGGVDQGAANSWGSEKAFTLDVALRARDALSRAGFKVEMTRSSDISVSLDDRVSFANRFTRAVFI
;
A
#
# COMPACT_ATOMS: atom_id res chain seq x y z
N MET A 1 -45.17 20.05 -3.40
CA MET A 1 -44.72 19.03 -2.41
C MET A 1 -43.85 18.01 -3.14
N ARG A 2 -42.52 18.07 -2.99
CA ARG A 2 -41.58 17.13 -3.62
C ARG A 2 -41.39 15.93 -2.69
N ARG A 3 -41.77 14.73 -3.15
CA ARG A 3 -41.54 13.46 -2.45
C ARG A 3 -40.10 13.02 -2.70
N ILE A 4 -39.33 12.83 -1.63
CA ILE A 4 -37.99 12.25 -1.66
C ILE A 4 -38.17 10.73 -1.54
N PHE A 5 -37.66 9.98 -2.52
CA PHE A 5 -37.55 8.52 -2.44
C PHE A 5 -36.20 8.18 -1.82
N VAL A 6 -36.20 7.50 -0.68
CA VAL A 6 -35.00 6.87 -0.10
C VAL A 6 -34.98 5.43 -0.59
N LEU A 7 -34.00 5.11 -1.45
CA LEU A 7 -33.77 3.75 -1.91
C LEU A 7 -32.94 3.02 -0.84
N SER A 8 -33.57 2.11 -0.10
CA SER A 8 -32.90 1.25 0.88
C SER A 8 -32.59 -0.09 0.22
N VAL A 9 -31.30 -0.35 -0.03
CA VAL A 9 -30.84 -1.68 -0.45
C VAL A 9 -30.59 -2.49 0.81
N SER A 10 -31.45 -3.47 1.08
CA SER A 10 -31.29 -4.42 2.19
C SER A 10 -30.46 -5.62 1.73
N LEU A 11 -29.24 -5.76 2.23
CA LEU A 11 -28.43 -6.96 2.06
C LEU A 11 -28.61 -7.86 3.29
N LEU A 12 -28.96 -9.13 3.07
CA LEU A 12 -29.23 -10.09 4.15
C LEU A 12 -28.09 -10.15 5.17
N ALA A 13 -28.44 -9.92 6.43
CA ALA A 13 -27.54 -9.91 7.57
C ALA A 13 -27.10 -11.33 7.95
N THR A 14 -25.79 -11.54 8.00
CA THR A 14 -25.18 -12.46 8.97
C THR A 14 -24.81 -11.64 10.18
N SER A 15 -25.12 -12.11 11.38
CA SER A 15 -24.95 -11.40 12.65
C SER A 15 -23.47 -11.20 13.00
N GLY A 16 -22.86 -10.18 12.41
CA GLY A 16 -21.69 -9.47 12.89
C GLY A 16 -22.06 -7.99 12.92
N PHE A 17 -21.62 -7.25 13.95
CA PHE A 17 -21.86 -5.82 14.07
C PHE A 17 -21.59 -5.12 12.73
N ALA A 18 -22.65 -4.68 12.04
CA ALA A 18 -22.51 -3.89 10.82
C ALA A 18 -22.10 -2.49 11.25
N VAL A 19 -20.79 -2.24 11.32
CA VAL A 19 -20.26 -0.90 11.53
C VAL A 19 -20.52 -0.10 10.26
N GLU A 20 -21.37 0.91 10.36
CA GLU A 20 -21.65 1.83 9.27
C GLU A 20 -20.44 2.74 9.00
N TRP A 21 -20.10 2.93 7.72
CA TRP A 21 -19.10 3.90 7.31
C TRP A 21 -19.68 5.30 7.41
N LYS A 22 -19.07 6.16 8.23
CA LYS A 22 -19.49 7.55 8.42
C LYS A 22 -18.67 8.44 7.50
N VAL A 23 -19.17 8.61 6.28
CA VAL A 23 -18.52 9.44 5.25
C VAL A 23 -18.77 10.92 5.54
N MET A 24 -17.70 11.71 5.47
CA MET A 24 -17.69 13.16 5.61
C MET A 24 -17.28 13.75 4.26
N HIS A 25 -18.08 14.68 3.74
CA HIS A 25 -17.78 15.35 2.49
C HIS A 25 -16.95 16.60 2.76
N GLU A 26 -15.69 16.58 2.31
CA GLU A 26 -14.76 17.71 2.37
C GLU A 26 -14.53 18.28 0.96
N GLN A 27 -13.89 19.45 0.87
CA GLN A 27 -13.65 20.11 -0.42
C GLN A 27 -12.91 19.22 -1.44
N ASP A 28 -11.99 18.39 -0.96
CA ASP A 28 -11.14 17.53 -1.79
C ASP A 28 -11.68 16.09 -1.93
N GLY A 29 -12.89 15.81 -1.44
CA GLY A 29 -13.57 14.52 -1.61
C GLY A 29 -14.15 13.93 -0.33
N ASP A 30 -14.37 12.61 -0.36
CA ASP A 30 -14.99 11.86 0.73
C ASP A 30 -13.93 11.38 1.72
N TYR A 31 -14.18 11.60 3.00
CA TYR A 31 -13.30 11.22 4.11
C TYR A 31 -14.03 10.36 5.14
N VAL A 32 -13.26 9.58 5.89
CA VAL A 32 -13.75 8.86 7.06
C VAL A 32 -12.80 9.08 8.23
N SER A 33 -13.34 9.08 9.43
CA SER A 33 -12.54 9.27 10.64
C SER A 33 -11.75 8.01 11.00
N PHE A 34 -10.55 8.18 11.55
CA PHE A 34 -9.75 7.04 12.01
C PHE A 34 -10.39 6.27 13.16
N ALA A 35 -11.25 6.90 13.97
CA ALA A 35 -12.09 6.20 14.94
C ALA A 35 -13.09 5.25 14.25
N ASN A 36 -13.72 5.67 13.14
CA ASN A 36 -14.61 4.79 12.37
C ASN A 36 -13.84 3.65 11.69
N VAL A 37 -12.65 3.94 11.15
CA VAL A 37 -11.71 2.92 10.65
C VAL A 37 -11.34 1.91 11.76
N ALA A 38 -10.98 2.39 12.95
CA ALA A 38 -10.65 1.56 14.10
C ALA A 38 -11.81 0.63 14.50
N GLN A 39 -13.02 1.17 14.53
CA GLN A 39 -14.23 0.42 14.84
C GLN A 39 -14.51 -0.66 13.79
N PHE A 40 -14.46 -0.32 12.51
CA PHE A 40 -14.77 -1.24 11.41
C PHE A 40 -13.77 -2.39 11.30
N TYR A 41 -12.47 -2.11 11.44
CA TYR A 41 -11.42 -3.13 11.40
C TYR A 41 -11.10 -3.77 12.76
N GLN A 42 -11.88 -3.41 13.79
CA GLN A 42 -11.81 -3.98 15.14
C GLN A 42 -10.43 -3.80 15.80
N PHE A 43 -9.88 -2.59 15.75
CA PHE A 43 -8.71 -2.23 16.53
C PHE A 43 -9.12 -1.90 17.97
N PRO A 44 -8.72 -2.70 18.97
CA PRO A 44 -9.12 -2.48 20.37
C PRO A 44 -8.48 -1.23 20.96
N ASN A 45 -7.31 -0.82 20.45
CA ASN A 45 -6.58 0.34 20.92
C ASN A 45 -6.51 1.39 19.82
N TYR A 46 -7.28 2.46 19.97
CA TYR A 46 -7.18 3.66 19.15
C TYR A 46 -6.76 4.83 20.04
N THR A 47 -5.64 5.46 19.69
CA THR A 47 -5.08 6.59 20.43
C THR A 47 -4.81 7.75 19.48
N ARG A 48 -5.18 8.95 19.91
CA ARG A 48 -4.70 10.19 19.30
C ARG A 48 -3.36 10.53 19.96
N VAL A 49 -2.34 10.74 19.15
CA VAL A 49 -0.96 11.05 19.59
C VAL A 49 -0.62 12.39 18.95
N ASN A 50 -0.25 13.43 19.72
CA ASN A 50 0.00 14.81 19.26
C ASN A 50 0.08 15.01 17.73
N GLY A 51 -1.02 15.47 17.14
CA GLY A 51 -1.11 15.75 15.70
C GLY A 51 -1.31 14.51 14.80
N GLY A 52 -1.61 13.35 15.34
CA GLY A 52 -1.75 12.09 14.60
C GLY A 52 -2.58 11.03 15.33
N VAL A 53 -2.58 9.82 14.77
CA VAL A 53 -3.32 8.65 15.27
C VAL A 53 -2.45 7.41 15.29
N ALA A 54 -2.78 6.51 16.21
CA ALA A 54 -2.30 5.14 16.21
C ALA A 54 -3.44 4.18 16.53
N LEU A 55 -3.64 3.20 15.66
CA LEU A 55 -4.55 2.07 15.83
C LEU A 55 -3.68 0.83 16.06
N ARG A 56 -3.96 0.04 17.10
CA ARG A 56 -3.15 -1.14 17.47
C ARG A 56 -4.00 -2.33 17.88
N SER A 57 -3.53 -3.51 17.50
CA SER A 57 -3.96 -4.84 17.92
C SER A 57 -2.72 -5.74 18.02
N ASP A 58 -2.88 -6.99 18.44
CA ASP A 58 -1.75 -7.92 18.60
C ASP A 58 -1.01 -8.21 17.28
N GLN A 59 -1.71 -8.16 16.15
CA GLN A 59 -1.17 -8.54 14.84
C GLN A 59 -1.06 -7.38 13.84
N ARG A 60 -1.76 -6.27 14.11
CA ARG A 60 -1.94 -5.18 13.14
C ARG A 60 -1.78 -3.84 13.82
N GLY A 61 -1.17 -2.88 13.13
CA GLY A 61 -1.08 -1.50 13.57
C GLY A 61 -1.13 -0.52 12.40
N ILE A 62 -1.80 0.62 12.61
CA ILE A 62 -1.81 1.76 11.68
C ILE A 62 -1.35 3.00 12.43
N ARG A 63 -0.50 3.82 11.80
CA ARG A 63 -0.12 5.15 12.30
C ARG A 63 -0.19 6.17 11.18
N ALA A 64 -0.66 7.37 11.50
CA ALA A 64 -0.70 8.46 10.54
C ALA A 64 -0.61 9.81 11.27
N GLU A 65 -0.09 10.83 10.58
CA GLU A 65 0.08 12.18 11.12
C GLU A 65 -0.69 13.19 10.27
N SER A 66 -1.41 14.10 10.93
CA SER A 66 -2.14 15.20 10.30
C SER A 66 -1.21 16.05 9.45
N GLY A 67 -1.72 16.47 8.29
CA GLY A 67 -1.00 17.28 7.32
C GLY A 67 0.03 16.51 6.49
N ARG A 68 0.23 15.20 6.73
CA ARG A 68 1.10 14.35 5.91
C ARG A 68 0.28 13.56 4.89
N SER A 69 0.85 13.32 3.71
CA SER A 69 0.30 12.40 2.72
C SER A 69 0.91 11.00 2.85
N GLU A 70 0.92 10.47 4.07
CA GLU A 70 1.45 9.14 4.36
C GLU A 70 0.76 8.48 5.56
N LEU A 71 0.76 7.16 5.57
CA LEU A 71 0.49 6.36 6.74
C LEU A 71 1.47 5.19 6.84
N PHE A 72 1.52 4.56 8.00
CA PHE A 72 2.27 3.34 8.23
C PHE A 72 1.32 2.22 8.62
N ILE A 73 1.40 1.08 7.94
CA ILE A 73 0.70 -0.15 8.33
C ILE A 73 1.75 -1.20 8.66
N ASN A 74 1.75 -1.71 9.90
CA ASN A 74 2.74 -2.68 10.39
C ASN A 74 4.20 -2.24 10.18
N GLY A 75 4.46 -0.92 10.22
CA GLY A 75 5.79 -0.35 10.01
C GLY A 75 6.15 -0.08 8.55
N VAL A 76 5.38 -0.60 7.59
CA VAL A 76 5.54 -0.28 6.16
C VAL A 76 4.86 1.05 5.87
N ARG A 77 5.57 1.95 5.20
CA ARG A 77 5.06 3.26 4.80
C ARG A 77 4.24 3.15 3.52
N PHE A 78 3.10 3.83 3.48
CA PHE A 78 2.23 3.99 2.32
C PHE A 78 2.00 5.47 2.09
N PHE A 79 2.00 5.89 0.84
CA PHE A 79 1.65 7.25 0.45
C PHE A 79 0.15 7.33 0.19
N THR A 80 -0.50 8.31 0.80
CA THR A 80 -1.92 8.59 0.56
C THR A 80 -2.08 9.56 -0.60
N SER A 81 -3.22 9.49 -1.27
CA SER A 81 -3.57 10.40 -2.35
C SER A 81 -3.76 11.83 -1.84
N PHE A 82 -4.31 11.97 -0.63
CA PHE A 82 -4.55 13.25 0.03
C PHE A 82 -3.91 13.29 1.42
N PRO A 83 -3.60 14.49 1.95
CA PRO A 83 -3.12 14.61 3.32
C PRO A 83 -4.13 14.07 4.33
N ILE A 84 -3.62 13.53 5.44
CA ILE A 84 -4.44 13.22 6.60
C ILE A 84 -4.96 14.54 7.18
N LEU A 85 -6.28 14.71 7.22
CA LEU A 85 -6.90 15.92 7.73
C LEU A 85 -7.14 15.80 9.23
N ASN A 86 -7.31 16.94 9.89
CA ASN A 86 -7.76 16.99 11.28
C ASN A 86 -8.94 17.96 11.38
N ASN A 87 -10.06 17.49 11.90
CA ASN A 87 -11.28 18.30 12.05
C ASN A 87 -11.49 18.82 13.49
N GLY A 88 -10.45 18.80 14.31
CA GLY A 88 -10.50 19.11 15.74
C GLY A 88 -10.92 17.95 16.65
N SER A 89 -11.72 17.00 16.15
CA SER A 89 -12.22 15.86 16.94
C SER A 89 -11.47 14.55 16.66
N ASP A 90 -11.08 14.33 15.41
CA ASP A 90 -10.37 13.15 14.93
C ASP A 90 -9.48 13.54 13.75
N ASN A 91 -8.59 12.64 13.37
CA ASN A 91 -7.95 12.67 12.07
C ASN A 91 -8.79 11.91 11.06
N LEU A 92 -8.78 12.40 9.83
CA LEU A 92 -9.55 11.87 8.72
C LEU A 92 -8.61 11.37 7.63
N ILE A 93 -9.00 10.26 7.03
CA ILE A 93 -8.35 9.69 5.85
C ILE A 93 -9.36 9.66 4.71
N SER A 94 -8.90 9.89 3.48
CA SER A 94 -9.79 9.83 2.32
C SER A 94 -10.38 8.42 2.21
N ALA A 95 -11.68 8.33 1.88
CA ALA A 95 -12.36 7.07 1.67
C ALA A 95 -11.66 6.25 0.55
N MET A 96 -11.10 6.94 -0.44
CA MET A 96 -10.28 6.34 -1.50
C MET A 96 -9.06 5.61 -0.94
N ASP A 97 -8.28 6.24 -0.06
CA ASP A 97 -7.09 5.63 0.54
C ASP A 97 -7.46 4.48 1.49
N VAL A 98 -8.62 4.54 2.16
CA VAL A 98 -9.14 3.39 2.91
C VAL A 98 -9.40 2.20 1.98
N ILE A 99 -10.06 2.42 0.85
CA ILE A 99 -10.44 1.37 -0.11
C ILE A 99 -9.22 0.80 -0.84
N LYS A 100 -8.25 1.66 -1.19
CA LYS A 100 -7.12 1.28 -2.05
C LYS A 100 -5.88 0.84 -1.28
N ILE A 101 -5.74 1.27 -0.01
CA ILE A 101 -4.56 0.98 0.81
C ILE A 101 -4.93 0.12 2.01
N ILE A 102 -5.81 0.62 2.89
CA ILE A 102 -6.07 -0.06 4.18
C ILE A 102 -6.83 -1.38 3.97
N GLU A 103 -7.89 -1.37 3.17
CA GLU A 103 -8.73 -2.54 2.93
C GLU A 103 -7.95 -3.76 2.41
N PRO A 104 -7.20 -3.67 1.28
CA PRO A 104 -6.46 -4.82 0.76
C PRO A 104 -5.31 -5.27 1.68
N VAL A 105 -4.72 -4.36 2.47
CA VAL A 105 -3.64 -4.72 3.40
C VAL A 105 -4.16 -5.40 4.66
N LEU A 106 -5.28 -4.92 5.22
CA LEU A 106 -5.84 -5.48 6.45
C LEU A 106 -6.72 -6.73 6.22
N ARG A 107 -7.32 -6.86 5.03
CA ARG A 107 -8.21 -7.97 4.68
C ARG A 107 -7.88 -8.54 3.28
N PRO A 108 -6.64 -9.00 3.04
CA PRO A 108 -6.23 -9.50 1.72
C PRO A 108 -7.07 -10.70 1.24
N SER A 109 -7.65 -11.49 2.16
CA SER A 109 -8.56 -12.59 1.82
C SER A 109 -9.88 -12.16 1.17
N ARG A 110 -10.22 -10.86 1.19
CA ARG A 110 -11.39 -10.30 0.51
C ARG A 110 -11.12 -9.97 -0.96
N ILE A 111 -9.88 -10.07 -1.43
CA ILE A 111 -9.53 -9.84 -2.83
C ILE A 111 -9.89 -11.09 -3.63
N THR A 112 -11.02 -11.03 -4.33
CA THR A 112 -11.49 -12.14 -5.18
C THR A 112 -10.50 -12.43 -6.31
N GLY A 113 -10.16 -13.71 -6.49
CA GLY A 113 -9.27 -14.15 -7.56
C GLY A 113 -7.78 -13.89 -7.31
N ALA A 114 -7.41 -13.37 -6.13
CA ALA A 114 -6.01 -13.22 -5.76
C ALA A 114 -5.28 -14.58 -5.79
N GLN A 115 -4.16 -14.63 -6.50
CA GLN A 115 -3.27 -15.78 -6.54
C GLN A 115 -2.05 -15.51 -5.64
N PRO A 116 -1.49 -16.53 -4.98
CA PRO A 116 -0.24 -16.35 -4.23
C PRO A 116 0.89 -15.94 -5.17
N VAL A 117 1.70 -14.97 -4.75
CA VAL A 117 2.94 -14.59 -5.43
C VAL A 117 3.96 -15.71 -5.25
N GLU A 118 4.48 -16.22 -6.36
CA GLU A 118 5.50 -17.29 -6.36
C GLU A 118 6.88 -16.75 -6.77
N THR A 119 6.90 -15.88 -7.78
CA THR A 119 8.14 -15.32 -8.33
C THR A 119 8.20 -13.81 -8.10
N ILE A 120 9.36 -13.31 -7.70
CA ILE A 120 9.67 -11.89 -7.68
C ILE A 120 10.74 -11.65 -8.74
N VAL A 121 10.43 -10.84 -9.74
CA VAL A 121 11.39 -10.41 -10.76
C VAL A 121 11.89 -9.04 -10.36
N LEU A 122 13.16 -8.94 -9.99
CA LEU A 122 13.82 -7.68 -9.67
C LEU A 122 14.47 -7.12 -10.94
N ASP A 123 14.21 -5.85 -11.24
CA ASP A 123 14.77 -5.13 -12.37
C ASP A 123 15.70 -4.00 -11.91
N PRO A 124 17.00 -4.27 -11.73
CA PRO A 124 17.94 -3.20 -11.46
C PRO A 124 18.01 -2.28 -12.70
N GLY A 125 17.47 -1.07 -12.58
CA GLY A 125 17.44 -0.07 -13.66
C GLY A 125 18.83 0.21 -14.24
N HIS A 126 18.87 0.66 -15.50
CA HIS A 126 20.10 0.98 -16.25
C HIS A 126 21.06 -0.23 -16.41
N GLY A 127 22.34 0.02 -16.66
CA GLY A 127 23.40 -0.99 -16.73
C GLY A 127 24.27 -0.89 -18.00
N GLY A 128 25.52 -1.34 -17.88
CA GLY A 128 26.52 -1.27 -18.94
C GLY A 128 26.80 0.18 -19.33
N VAL A 129 26.52 0.54 -20.58
CA VAL A 129 26.77 1.90 -21.10
C VAL A 129 25.85 2.96 -20.51
N ASP A 130 24.65 2.57 -20.09
CA ASP A 130 23.69 3.47 -19.47
C ASP A 130 23.96 3.53 -17.96
N GLN A 131 24.42 4.70 -17.49
CA GLN A 131 24.74 4.93 -16.09
C GLN A 131 23.53 5.34 -15.25
N GLY A 132 22.45 5.81 -15.89
CA GLY A 132 21.39 6.57 -15.23
C GLY A 132 21.90 7.88 -14.63
N ALA A 133 21.20 8.38 -13.61
CA ALA A 133 21.64 9.56 -12.87
C ALA A 133 22.95 9.29 -12.12
N ALA A 134 23.87 10.26 -12.09
CA ALA A 134 25.14 10.12 -11.38
C ALA A 134 25.45 11.35 -10.52
N ASN A 135 26.15 11.12 -9.41
CA ASN A 135 26.66 12.15 -8.52
C ASN A 135 28.04 11.76 -7.95
N SER A 136 28.55 12.54 -7.00
CA SER A 136 29.85 12.29 -6.38
C SER A 136 29.97 10.96 -5.63
N TRP A 137 28.86 10.31 -5.26
CA TRP A 137 28.85 9.04 -4.55
C TRP A 137 28.75 7.83 -5.48
N GLY A 138 28.27 8.00 -6.71
CA GLY A 138 28.14 6.90 -7.67
C GLY A 138 27.10 7.14 -8.75
N SER A 139 26.82 6.09 -9.51
CA SER A 139 25.82 6.07 -10.58
C SER A 139 24.60 5.24 -10.17
N GLU A 140 23.44 5.61 -10.69
CA GLU A 140 22.17 4.94 -10.46
C GLU A 140 22.27 3.45 -10.79
N LYS A 141 22.91 3.08 -11.91
CA LYS A 141 23.11 1.66 -12.29
C LYS A 141 23.80 0.82 -11.21
N ALA A 142 24.71 1.43 -10.44
CA ALA A 142 25.46 0.75 -9.39
C ALA A 142 24.61 0.63 -8.12
N PHE A 143 23.90 1.70 -7.75
CA PHE A 143 23.01 1.70 -6.59
C PHE A 143 21.82 0.76 -6.78
N THR A 144 21.18 0.77 -7.95
CA THR A 144 20.06 -0.14 -8.24
C THR A 144 20.50 -1.60 -8.21
N LEU A 145 21.69 -1.93 -8.73
CA LEU A 145 22.24 -3.28 -8.68
C LEU A 145 22.55 -3.73 -7.24
N ASP A 146 23.20 -2.88 -6.44
CA ASP A 146 23.51 -3.20 -5.04
C ASP A 146 22.23 -3.47 -4.23
N VAL A 147 21.23 -2.60 -4.34
CA VAL A 147 19.95 -2.75 -3.64
C VAL A 147 19.23 -4.03 -4.09
N ALA A 148 19.17 -4.29 -5.39
CA ALA A 148 18.49 -5.46 -5.92
C ALA A 148 19.16 -6.78 -5.53
N LEU A 149 20.49 -6.83 -5.43
CA LEU A 149 21.21 -8.02 -4.93
C LEU A 149 20.89 -8.29 -3.45
N ARG A 150 20.85 -7.24 -2.61
CA ARG A 150 20.46 -7.38 -1.19
C ARG A 150 19.00 -7.81 -1.06
N ALA A 151 18.11 -7.23 -1.87
CA ALA A 151 16.71 -7.60 -1.91
C ALA A 151 16.52 -9.05 -2.35
N ARG A 152 17.23 -9.50 -3.39
CA ARG A 152 17.26 -10.90 -3.84
C ARG A 152 17.57 -11.84 -2.69
N ASP A 153 18.64 -11.57 -1.94
CA ASP A 153 19.08 -12.43 -0.86
C ASP A 153 18.06 -12.48 0.29
N ALA A 154 17.47 -11.33 0.64
CA ALA A 154 16.44 -11.25 1.67
C ALA A 154 15.15 -11.99 1.27
N LEU A 155 14.68 -11.78 0.04
CA LEU A 155 13.47 -12.40 -0.49
C LEU A 155 13.64 -13.91 -0.70
N SER A 156 14.82 -14.35 -1.16
CA SER A 156 15.13 -15.77 -1.31
C SER A 156 15.15 -16.46 0.06
N ARG A 157 15.73 -15.84 1.10
CA ARG A 157 15.67 -16.35 2.48
C ARG A 157 14.26 -16.40 3.04
N ALA A 158 13.36 -15.53 2.58
CA ALA A 158 11.95 -15.56 2.93
C ALA A 158 11.13 -16.61 2.16
N GLY A 159 11.76 -17.36 1.24
CA GLY A 159 11.14 -18.48 0.52
C GLY A 159 10.59 -18.13 -0.86
N PHE A 160 10.81 -16.92 -1.38
CA PHE A 160 10.40 -16.56 -2.73
C PHE A 160 11.39 -17.06 -3.78
N LYS A 161 10.88 -17.44 -4.95
CA LYS A 161 11.71 -17.55 -6.15
C LYS A 161 12.06 -16.14 -6.62
N VAL A 162 13.34 -15.80 -6.71
CA VAL A 162 13.77 -14.48 -7.17
C VAL A 162 14.55 -14.60 -8.47
N GLU A 163 14.12 -13.84 -9.46
CA GLU A 163 14.74 -13.73 -10.78
C GLU A 163 15.18 -12.28 -10.98
N MET A 164 16.24 -12.04 -11.74
CA MET A 164 16.74 -10.69 -11.99
C MET A 164 16.94 -10.45 -13.49
N THR A 165 16.53 -9.29 -13.99
CA THR A 165 16.77 -8.91 -15.39
C THR A 165 18.27 -8.74 -15.69
N ARG A 166 19.05 -8.33 -14.67
CA ARG A 166 20.51 -8.38 -14.65
C ARG A 166 21.02 -8.61 -13.23
N SER A 167 22.14 -9.33 -13.10
CA SER A 167 22.84 -9.52 -11.82
C SER A 167 24.29 -9.02 -11.86
N SER A 168 24.65 -8.30 -12.91
CA SER A 168 25.95 -7.68 -13.15
C SER A 168 25.78 -6.36 -13.90
N ASP A 169 26.88 -5.64 -14.13
CA ASP A 169 26.87 -4.38 -14.88
C ASP A 169 26.84 -4.62 -16.39
N ILE A 170 25.67 -4.94 -16.91
CA ILE A 170 25.39 -5.18 -18.33
C ILE A 170 24.21 -4.34 -18.80
N SER A 171 24.17 -4.03 -20.09
CA SER A 171 23.02 -3.37 -20.70
C SER A 171 21.92 -4.39 -21.01
N VAL A 172 20.69 -4.08 -20.60
CA VAL A 172 19.47 -4.84 -20.91
C VAL A 172 18.42 -3.85 -21.42
N SER A 173 17.85 -4.10 -22.59
CA SER A 173 16.85 -3.22 -23.19
C SER A 173 15.54 -3.24 -22.39
N LEU A 174 14.72 -2.19 -22.51
CA LEU A 174 13.41 -2.15 -21.83
C LEU A 174 12.50 -3.31 -22.29
N ASP A 175 12.50 -3.62 -23.58
CA ASP A 175 11.71 -4.73 -24.13
C ASP A 175 12.18 -6.10 -23.61
N ASP A 176 13.50 -6.30 -23.45
CA ASP A 176 14.04 -7.54 -22.91
C ASP A 176 13.69 -7.71 -21.42
N ARG A 177 13.67 -6.63 -20.63
CA ARG A 177 13.26 -6.66 -19.22
C ARG A 177 11.82 -7.15 -19.07
N VAL A 178 10.91 -6.57 -19.86
CA VAL A 178 9.49 -6.95 -19.88
C VAL A 178 9.32 -8.38 -20.43
N SER A 179 10.02 -8.71 -21.52
CA SER A 179 9.96 -10.05 -22.14
C SER A 179 10.53 -11.14 -21.23
N PHE A 180 11.52 -10.81 -20.40
CA PHE A 180 12.04 -11.70 -19.37
C PHE A 180 11.00 -11.93 -18.27
N ALA A 181 10.42 -10.85 -17.73
CA ALA A 181 9.43 -10.92 -16.66
C ALA A 181 8.17 -11.72 -17.05
N ASN A 182 7.70 -11.54 -18.30
CA ASN A 182 6.51 -12.23 -18.83
C ASN A 182 6.66 -13.75 -18.98
N ARG A 183 7.87 -14.31 -18.79
CA ARG A 183 8.10 -15.77 -18.78
C ARG A 183 7.63 -16.41 -17.48
N PHE A 184 7.41 -15.62 -16.43
CA PHE A 184 7.02 -16.09 -15.11
C PHE A 184 5.54 -15.81 -14.86
N THR A 185 4.81 -16.82 -14.41
CA THR A 185 3.42 -16.64 -13.95
C THR A 185 3.42 -16.35 -12.46
N ARG A 186 2.33 -15.74 -11.97
CA ARG A 186 2.16 -15.41 -10.54
C ARG A 186 3.36 -14.61 -9.99
N ALA A 187 3.84 -13.71 -10.82
CA ALA A 187 5.02 -12.91 -10.57
C ALA A 187 4.65 -11.48 -10.19
N VAL A 188 5.47 -10.88 -9.35
CA VAL A 188 5.53 -9.42 -9.18
C VAL A 188 6.83 -8.94 -9.80
N PHE A 189 6.75 -7.90 -10.62
CA PHE A 189 7.89 -7.21 -11.20
C PHE A 189 8.18 -5.94 -10.38
N ILE A 190 9.42 -5.77 -9.92
CA ILE A 190 9.86 -4.67 -9.05
C ILE A 190 11.08 -4.00 -9.67
#